data_AF-A0A7C2DW10-F1
#
_entry.id   AF-A0A7C2DW10-F1
#
_cell.length_a   1.000
_cell.length_b   1.000
_cell.length_c   1.000
_cell.angle_alpha   90.00
_cell.angle_beta   90.00
_cell.angle_gamma   90.00
#
_symmetry.space_group_name_H-M   'P 1'
#
loop_
_entity.id
_entity.type
_entity.pdbx_description
1 polymer ?
#
loop_
_entity_poly.entity_id
_entity_poly.type
_entity_poly.pdbx_seq_one_letter_code
_entity_poly.pdbx_strand_id
1 'polypeptide(L)'
;MALGSLALLTSGIVTLSRCYNECVMGLFKQTIEIGASPTGPFRSIEAVVDTGASYTQVPRSILEGLGIKATEQAEFTLADGRSVARGLAEAYVRLDGKIRATLCIVGDDRAEALLGAYTLEGFGLTVDPVNKRLVPTKLFLLTYVLSMRRGRR
;
A
#
# COMPACT_ATOMS: atom_id res chain seq x y z
N MET A 1 57.33 -6.55 13.51
CA MET A 1 56.56 -5.41 12.96
C MET A 1 55.13 -5.85 12.83
N ALA A 2 54.22 -5.17 13.53
CA ALA A 2 52.79 -5.42 13.57
C ALA A 2 52.09 -4.92 12.29
N LEU A 3 50.89 -5.47 12.04
CA LEU A 3 49.76 -5.08 11.15
C LEU A 3 49.21 -6.41 10.57
N GLY A 4 48.07 -7.00 10.97
CA GLY A 4 46.84 -6.42 11.46
C GLY A 4 45.93 -6.04 10.29
N SER A 5 45.04 -6.94 9.83
CA SER A 5 43.80 -6.54 9.12
C SER A 5 42.80 -7.70 8.99
N LEU A 6 41.92 -7.81 9.99
CA LEU A 6 40.46 -7.81 9.85
C LEU A 6 39.82 -8.61 8.67
N ALA A 7 40.07 -9.91 8.58
CA ALA A 7 39.15 -10.81 7.90
C ALA A 7 38.14 -11.31 8.92
N LEU A 8 36.93 -10.73 8.99
CA LEU A 8 35.70 -11.28 9.61
C LEU A 8 34.59 -10.21 9.80
N LEU A 9 34.15 -9.47 8.77
CA LEU A 9 32.93 -8.64 8.92
C LEU A 9 32.03 -8.50 7.68
N THR A 10 32.40 -9.04 6.51
CA THR A 10 31.58 -8.84 5.29
C THR A 10 30.39 -9.79 5.17
N SER A 11 30.41 -10.95 5.84
CA SER A 11 29.27 -11.89 5.77
C SER A 11 28.07 -11.47 6.62
N GLY A 12 28.27 -10.72 7.72
CA GLY A 12 27.18 -10.32 8.61
C GLY A 12 26.35 -9.14 8.09
N ILE A 13 26.98 -8.20 7.39
CA ILE A 13 26.31 -7.02 6.83
C ILE A 13 25.42 -7.40 5.64
N VAL A 14 25.86 -8.34 4.80
CA VAL A 14 25.06 -8.83 3.66
C VAL A 14 23.85 -9.63 4.14
N THR A 15 23.97 -10.43 5.21
CA THR A 15 22.82 -11.14 5.80
C THR A 15 21.84 -10.18 6.49
N LEU A 16 22.30 -9.12 7.17
CA LEU A 16 21.41 -8.12 7.76
C LEU A 16 20.66 -7.30 6.70
N SER A 17 21.29 -6.98 5.56
CA SER A 17 20.62 -6.31 4.44
C SER A 17 19.63 -7.23 3.71
N ARG A 18 19.92 -8.54 3.62
CA ARG A 18 18.98 -9.53 3.07
C ARG A 18 17.82 -9.83 4.02
N CYS A 19 18.05 -9.87 5.33
CA CYS A 19 16.98 -9.89 6.33
C CYS A 19 16.19 -8.59 6.33
N TYR A 20 16.79 -7.41 6.14
CA TYR A 20 16.03 -6.16 6.04
C TYR A 20 15.18 -6.09 4.76
N ASN A 21 15.65 -6.67 3.66
CA ASN A 21 14.87 -6.84 2.43
C ASN A 21 13.81 -7.96 2.52
N GLU A 22 14.01 -8.99 3.34
CA GLU A 22 13.01 -10.05 3.57
C GLU A 22 12.02 -9.70 4.71
N CYS A 23 12.32 -8.73 5.58
CA CYS A 23 11.56 -8.47 6.82
C CYS A 23 10.46 -7.40 6.67
N VAL A 24 10.30 -6.71 5.53
CA VAL A 24 9.29 -5.62 5.42
C VAL A 24 8.19 -5.87 4.38
N MET A 25 8.31 -6.87 3.51
CA MET A 25 7.30 -7.08 2.47
C MET A 25 6.34 -8.23 2.80
N GLY A 26 5.22 -7.84 3.41
CA GLY A 26 4.03 -8.65 3.61
C GLY A 26 3.66 -8.88 5.06
N LEU A 27 3.36 -7.80 5.79
CA LEU A 27 2.99 -7.81 7.21
C LEU A 27 1.94 -8.90 7.52
N PHE A 28 0.90 -8.95 6.69
CA PHE A 28 -0.16 -9.95 6.67
C PHE A 28 -1.05 -9.69 5.44
N LYS A 29 -1.99 -10.61 5.21
CA LYS A 29 -2.98 -10.48 4.14
C LYS A 29 -4.33 -10.03 4.70
N GLN A 30 -4.99 -9.15 3.97
CA GLN A 30 -6.34 -8.67 4.24
C GLN A 30 -7.23 -9.06 3.07
N THR A 31 -8.38 -9.69 3.37
CA THR A 31 -9.43 -9.85 2.36
C THR A 31 -10.14 -8.52 2.17
N ILE A 32 -10.19 -8.06 0.93
CA ILE A 32 -10.94 -6.88 0.51
C ILE A 32 -11.85 -7.31 -0.65
N GLU A 33 -12.90 -6.54 -0.91
CA GLU A 33 -13.67 -6.70 -2.15
C GLU A 33 -13.40 -5.53 -3.09
N ILE A 34 -13.21 -5.78 -4.38
CA ILE A 34 -12.97 -4.75 -5.40
C ILE A 34 -14.09 -4.73 -6.44
N GLY A 35 -14.53 -3.55 -6.86
CA GLY A 35 -15.60 -3.36 -7.84
C GLY A 35 -15.40 -2.13 -8.73
N ALA A 36 -16.05 -2.11 -9.89
CA ALA A 36 -15.99 -0.99 -10.85
C ALA A 36 -16.88 0.20 -10.46
N SER A 37 -17.86 -0.02 -9.59
CA SER A 37 -18.78 1.01 -9.12
C SER A 37 -19.13 0.77 -7.64
N PRO A 38 -19.62 1.78 -6.91
CA PRO A 38 -19.93 1.62 -5.49
C PRO A 38 -21.14 0.70 -5.23
N THR A 39 -21.95 0.43 -6.27
CA THR A 39 -23.17 -0.39 -6.20
C THR A 39 -23.07 -1.70 -6.99
N GLY A 40 -22.05 -1.83 -7.85
CA GLY A 40 -21.90 -2.93 -8.79
C GLY A 40 -21.33 -4.19 -8.14
N PRO A 41 -21.15 -5.28 -8.90
CA PRO A 41 -20.60 -6.51 -8.33
C PRO A 41 -19.19 -6.24 -7.80
N PHE A 42 -18.92 -6.79 -6.63
CA PHE A 42 -17.57 -6.81 -6.06
C PHE A 42 -16.99 -8.22 -6.19
N ARG A 43 -15.67 -8.30 -6.30
CA ARG A 43 -14.91 -9.55 -6.24
C ARG A 43 -14.05 -9.54 -4.98
N SER A 44 -14.19 -10.58 -4.15
CA SER A 44 -13.32 -10.79 -3.00
C SER A 44 -11.93 -11.21 -3.46
N ILE A 45 -10.90 -10.52 -2.96
CA ILE A 45 -9.49 -10.81 -3.21
C ILE A 45 -8.70 -10.75 -1.91
N GLU A 46 -7.70 -11.61 -1.80
CA GLU A 46 -6.76 -11.58 -0.70
C GLU A 46 -5.57 -10.71 -1.12
N ALA A 47 -5.36 -9.58 -0.43
CA ALA A 47 -4.30 -8.63 -0.74
C ALA A 47 -3.29 -8.55 0.41
N VAL A 48 -2.00 -8.50 0.07
CA VAL A 48 -0.93 -8.21 1.04
C VAL A 48 -1.00 -6.75 1.45
N VAL A 49 -1.01 -6.48 2.75
CA VAL A 49 -0.97 -5.10 3.24
C VAL A 49 0.45 -4.55 3.12
N ASP A 50 0.62 -3.50 2.32
CA ASP A 50 1.92 -2.90 2.04
C ASP A 50 1.84 -1.36 2.09
N THR A 51 2.31 -0.79 3.20
CA THR A 51 2.39 0.67 3.38
C THR A 51 3.47 1.32 2.52
N GLY A 52 4.38 0.55 1.92
CA GLY A 52 5.39 1.02 0.98
C GLY A 52 4.88 1.15 -0.45
N ALA A 53 3.78 0.49 -0.80
CA ALA A 53 3.11 0.66 -2.08
C ALA A 53 2.21 1.90 -2.07
N SER A 54 2.41 2.84 -3.01
CA SER A 54 1.60 4.07 -3.07
C SER A 54 0.11 3.80 -3.35
N TYR A 55 -0.16 2.87 -4.27
CA TYR A 55 -1.50 2.49 -4.69
C TYR A 55 -1.73 1.00 -4.51
N THR A 56 -3.00 0.61 -4.48
CA THR A 56 -3.38 -0.81 -4.48
C THR A 56 -2.98 -1.43 -5.82
N GLN A 57 -2.41 -2.63 -5.81
CA GLN A 57 -2.07 -3.38 -7.03
C GLN A 57 -3.00 -4.56 -7.16
N VAL A 58 -3.56 -4.79 -8.34
CA VAL A 58 -4.44 -5.92 -8.60
C VAL A 58 -4.06 -6.59 -9.93
N PRO A 59 -4.04 -7.93 -10.00
CA PRO A 59 -3.85 -8.65 -11.26
C PRO A 59 -4.81 -8.16 -12.35
N ARG A 60 -4.27 -7.95 -13.56
CA ARG A 60 -5.05 -7.53 -14.73
C ARG A 60 -6.29 -8.39 -14.95
N SER A 61 -6.16 -9.71 -14.93
CA SER A 61 -7.28 -10.65 -15.10
C SER A 61 -8.46 -10.41 -14.14
N ILE A 62 -8.20 -9.93 -12.92
CA ILE A 62 -9.24 -9.60 -11.95
C ILE A 62 -9.95 -8.29 -12.32
N LEU A 63 -9.18 -7.25 -12.66
CA LEU A 63 -9.71 -5.94 -13.04
C LEU A 63 -10.52 -6.04 -14.34
N GLU A 64 -9.98 -6.70 -15.36
CA GLU A 64 -10.67 -6.91 -16.63
C GLU A 64 -11.96 -7.72 -16.45
N GLY A 65 -11.93 -8.74 -15.57
CA GLY A 65 -13.12 -9.51 -15.21
C GLY A 65 -14.21 -8.73 -14.48
N LEU A 66 -13.92 -7.51 -14.00
CA LEU A 66 -14.86 -6.56 -13.42
C LEU A 66 -15.19 -5.40 -14.38
N GLY A 67 -14.61 -5.40 -15.59
CA GLY A 67 -14.75 -4.30 -16.55
C GLY A 67 -13.93 -3.05 -16.20
N ILE A 68 -13.01 -3.15 -15.23
CA ILE A 68 -12.12 -2.06 -14.83
C ILE A 68 -10.95 -2.02 -15.81
N LYS A 69 -10.73 -0.86 -16.45
CA LYS A 69 -9.66 -0.65 -17.43
C LYS A 69 -8.77 0.48 -16.96
N ALA A 70 -7.48 0.41 -17.32
CA ALA A 70 -6.57 1.53 -17.10
C ALA A 70 -7.10 2.78 -17.80
N THR A 71 -7.14 3.89 -17.08
CA THR A 71 -7.50 5.22 -17.58
C THR A 71 -6.27 6.03 -17.95
N GLU A 72 -5.13 5.71 -17.34
CA GLU A 72 -3.84 6.34 -17.63
C GLU A 72 -2.66 5.36 -17.46
N GLN A 73 -1.48 5.80 -17.86
CA GLN A 73 -0.20 5.12 -17.61
C GLN A 73 0.63 6.00 -16.67
N ALA A 74 1.23 5.38 -15.67
CA ALA A 74 2.11 6.06 -14.72
C ALA A 74 3.44 5.30 -14.58
N GLU A 75 4.51 6.03 -14.28
CA GLU A 75 5.83 5.48 -13.96
C GLU A 75 5.93 5.24 -12.46
N PHE A 76 6.38 4.04 -12.08
CA PHE A 76 6.56 3.61 -10.70
C PHE A 76 7.99 3.18 -10.46
N THR A 77 8.55 3.58 -9.32
CA THR A 77 9.83 3.07 -8.82
C THR A 77 9.58 1.83 -7.97
N LEU A 78 10.16 0.70 -8.36
CA LEU A 78 10.10 -0.55 -7.60
C LEU A 78 11.05 -0.50 -6.40
N ALA A 79 10.88 -1.45 -5.47
CA ALA A 79 11.73 -1.58 -4.28
C ALA A 79 13.23 -1.78 -4.60
N ASP A 80 13.55 -2.30 -5.78
CA ASP A 80 14.93 -2.45 -6.27
C ASP A 80 15.46 -1.22 -7.03
N GLY A 81 14.70 -0.13 -7.05
CA GLY A 81 15.06 1.14 -7.69
C GLY A 81 14.80 1.21 -9.19
N ARG A 82 14.30 0.13 -9.83
CA ARG A 82 13.95 0.17 -11.25
C ARG A 82 12.66 0.96 -11.47
N SER A 83 12.62 1.74 -12.55
CA SER A 83 11.39 2.35 -13.07
C SER A 83 10.61 1.38 -13.95
N VAL A 84 9.29 1.34 -13.78
CA VAL A 84 8.37 0.60 -14.66
C VAL A 84 7.14 1.43 -14.99
N ALA A 85 6.66 1.34 -16.23
CA ALA A 85 5.36 1.88 -16.61
C ALA A 85 4.26 0.86 -16.30
N ARG A 86 3.19 1.28 -15.64
CA ARG A 86 1.99 0.46 -15.38
C ARG A 86 0.72 1.28 -15.60
N GLY A 87 -0.36 0.57 -15.93
CA GLY A 87 -1.68 1.19 -16.05
C GLY A 87 -2.23 1.52 -14.68
N LEU A 88 -2.90 2.66 -14.58
CA LEU A 88 -3.64 3.05 -13.38
C LEU A 88 -5.13 3.11 -13.72
N ALA A 89 -5.97 2.59 -12.83
CA ALA A 89 -7.40 2.55 -12.99
C ALA A 89 -8.10 3.01 -11.70
N GLU A 90 -9.24 3.67 -11.84
CA GLU A 90 -10.14 3.90 -10.70
C GLU A 90 -10.92 2.63 -10.37
N ALA A 91 -11.05 2.35 -9.08
CA ALA A 91 -11.84 1.24 -8.57
C ALA A 91 -12.49 1.60 -7.23
N TYR A 92 -13.41 0.76 -6.79
CA TYR A 92 -14.01 0.84 -5.46
C TYR A 92 -13.56 -0.36 -4.64
N VAL A 93 -13.07 -0.10 -3.43
CA VAL A 93 -12.77 -1.14 -2.44
C VAL A 93 -13.88 -1.15 -1.41
N ARG A 94 -14.33 -2.35 -1.02
CA ARG A 94 -15.15 -2.60 0.16
C ARG A 94 -14.31 -3.33 1.20
N LEU A 95 -14.30 -2.78 2.41
CA LEU A 95 -13.62 -3.32 3.57
C LEU A 95 -14.41 -2.92 4.82
N ASP A 96 -14.68 -3.88 5.69
CA ASP A 96 -15.46 -3.70 6.93
C ASP A 96 -16.77 -2.93 6.74
N GLY A 97 -17.52 -3.28 5.68
CA GLY A 97 -18.81 -2.66 5.34
C GLY A 97 -18.72 -1.23 4.79
N LYS A 98 -17.53 -0.64 4.70
CA LYS A 98 -17.30 0.68 4.11
C LYS A 98 -16.84 0.53 2.67
N ILE A 99 -17.29 1.45 1.81
CA ILE A 99 -16.86 1.52 0.40
C ILE A 99 -16.10 2.82 0.19
N ARG A 100 -14.96 2.76 -0.49
CA ARG A 100 -14.16 3.93 -0.89
C ARG A 100 -13.67 3.79 -2.32
N ALA A 101 -13.66 4.89 -3.05
CA ALA A 101 -12.95 4.98 -4.31
C ALA A 101 -11.43 4.92 -4.06
N THR A 102 -10.69 4.34 -4.99
CA THR A 102 -9.25 4.21 -4.91
C THR A 102 -8.63 4.14 -6.30
N LEU A 103 -7.32 4.32 -6.36
CA LEU A 103 -6.52 4.08 -7.56
C LEU A 103 -5.85 2.70 -7.45
N CYS A 104 -5.91 1.95 -8.54
CA CYS A 104 -5.38 0.61 -8.67
C CYS A 104 -4.35 0.53 -9.80
N ILE A 105 -3.16 0.05 -9.49
CA ILE A 105 -2.15 -0.35 -10.47
C ILE A 105 -2.62 -1.65 -11.11
N VAL A 106 -2.70 -1.65 -12.44
CA VAL A 106 -2.95 -2.85 -13.24
C VAL A 106 -1.67 -3.69 -13.25
N GLY A 107 -1.62 -4.67 -12.37
CA GLY A 107 -0.51 -5.61 -12.27
C GLY A 107 -0.48 -6.60 -13.43
N ASP A 108 0.67 -7.25 -13.62
CA ASP A 108 0.78 -8.40 -14.51
C ASP A 108 -0.08 -9.57 -13.98
N ASP A 109 -0.41 -10.57 -14.79
CA ASP A 109 -1.35 -11.63 -14.37
C ASP A 109 -0.86 -12.48 -13.18
N ARG A 110 0.45 -12.47 -12.92
CA ARG A 110 1.08 -13.13 -11.77
C ARG A 110 1.40 -12.18 -10.63
N ALA A 111 1.00 -10.92 -10.74
CA ALA A 111 1.23 -9.92 -9.71
C ALA A 111 0.54 -10.34 -8.41
N GLU A 112 1.20 -10.14 -7.28
CA GLU A 112 0.51 -10.23 -6.01
C GLU A 112 -0.43 -9.03 -5.86
N ALA A 113 -1.62 -9.26 -5.31
CA ALA A 113 -2.51 -8.16 -4.95
C ALA A 113 -1.94 -7.45 -3.72
N LEU A 114 -1.79 -6.14 -3.80
CA LEU A 114 -1.27 -5.30 -2.72
C LEU A 114 -2.33 -4.30 -2.29
N LEU A 115 -2.51 -4.10 -0.99
CA LEU A 115 -3.31 -3.04 -0.42
C LEU A 115 -2.37 -1.88 -0.04
N GLY A 116 -2.37 -0.84 -0.87
CA GLY A 116 -1.43 0.28 -0.78
C GLY A 116 -1.88 1.43 0.13
N ALA A 117 -0.96 2.37 0.36
CA ALA A 117 -1.11 3.52 1.25
C ALA A 117 -2.34 4.38 0.93
N TYR A 118 -2.58 4.71 -0.35
CA TYR A 118 -3.73 5.54 -0.74
C TYR A 118 -5.06 4.92 -0.29
N THR A 119 -5.21 3.60 -0.45
CA THR A 119 -6.43 2.91 0.00
C THR A 119 -6.50 2.89 1.52
N LEU A 120 -5.41 2.54 2.21
CA LEU A 120 -5.37 2.52 3.68
C LEU A 120 -5.75 3.89 4.29
N GLU A 121 -5.20 4.98 3.75
CA GLU A 121 -5.51 6.35 4.17
C GLU A 121 -6.97 6.72 3.87
N GLY A 122 -7.50 6.36 2.70
CA GLY A 122 -8.90 6.59 2.33
C GLY A 122 -9.90 5.89 3.27
N PHE A 123 -9.48 4.78 3.90
CA PHE A 123 -10.25 4.10 4.95
C PHE A 123 -9.95 4.60 6.37
N GLY A 124 -8.94 5.47 6.55
CA GLY A 124 -8.49 5.91 7.86
C GLY A 124 -7.88 4.77 8.68
N LEU A 125 -7.10 3.90 8.03
CA LEU A 125 -6.47 2.73 8.63
C LEU A 125 -4.95 2.85 8.63
N THR A 126 -4.33 2.17 9.59
CA THR A 126 -2.89 1.88 9.64
C THR A 126 -2.70 0.42 10.03
N VAL A 127 -1.44 -0.02 10.12
CA VAL A 127 -1.07 -1.41 10.34
C VAL A 127 -0.63 -1.67 11.78
N ASP A 128 -1.14 -2.74 12.37
CA ASP A 128 -0.60 -3.36 13.58
C ASP A 128 0.21 -4.60 13.16
N PRO A 129 1.53 -4.48 12.95
CA PRO A 129 2.38 -5.58 12.45
C PRO A 129 2.43 -6.79 13.36
N VAL A 130 2.39 -6.55 14.67
CA VAL A 130 2.54 -7.61 15.67
C VAL A 130 1.30 -8.49 15.69
N ASN A 131 0.11 -7.86 15.67
CA ASN A 131 -1.16 -8.58 15.70
C ASN A 131 -1.74 -8.88 14.32
N LYS A 132 -1.02 -8.50 13.25
CA LYS A 132 -1.40 -8.77 11.86
C LYS A 132 -2.82 -8.31 11.52
N ARG A 133 -3.15 -7.07 11.85
CA ARG A 133 -4.47 -6.48 11.60
C ARG A 133 -4.39 -5.01 11.19
N LEU A 134 -5.45 -4.56 10.54
CA LEU A 134 -5.67 -3.13 10.30
C LEU A 134 -6.30 -2.51 11.55
N VAL A 135 -5.86 -1.31 11.90
CA VAL A 135 -6.39 -0.53 13.04
C VAL A 135 -6.71 0.90 12.60
N PRO A 136 -7.70 1.57 13.22
CA PRO A 136 -7.99 2.97 12.92
C PRO A 136 -6.76 3.87 13.14
N THR A 137 -6.56 4.83 12.24
CA THR A 137 -5.52 5.86 12.37
C THR A 137 -6.15 7.26 12.51
N LYS A 138 -5.32 8.22 12.91
CA LYS A 138 -5.74 9.63 13.02
C LYS A 138 -5.82 10.24 11.63
N LEU A 139 -6.97 10.83 11.30
CA LEU A 139 -7.13 11.69 10.14
C LEU A 139 -6.95 13.15 10.58
N PHE A 140 -6.05 13.86 9.92
CA PHE A 140 -5.78 15.26 10.22
C PHE A 140 -6.56 16.17 9.28
N LEU A 141 -7.37 17.06 9.85
CA LEU A 141 -7.91 18.21 9.16
C LEU A 141 -7.00 19.41 9.46
N LEU A 142 -6.17 19.80 8.51
CA LEU A 142 -5.26 20.94 8.66
C LEU A 142 -6.06 22.25 8.59
N THR A 143 -6.63 22.65 9.71
CA THR A 143 -7.25 23.97 9.90
C THR A 143 -6.51 24.75 10.97
N TYR A 144 -6.19 26.01 10.68
CA TYR A 144 -5.75 26.94 11.71
C TYR A 144 -6.98 27.52 12.40
N VAL A 145 -7.22 27.13 13.64
CA VAL A 145 -8.16 27.86 14.50
C VAL A 145 -7.46 29.15 14.93
N LEU A 146 -7.73 30.26 14.25
CA LEU A 146 -7.41 31.57 14.79
C LEU A 146 -8.20 31.71 16.10
N SER A 147 -7.51 31.60 17.25
CA SER A 147 -8.15 31.92 18.52
C SER A 147 -8.43 33.42 18.51
N MET A 148 -9.63 33.81 18.08
CA MET A 148 -10.14 35.14 18.40
C MET A 148 -10.32 35.16 19.92
N ARG A 149 -9.33 35.72 20.64
CA ARG A 149 -9.50 36.10 22.03
C ARG A 149 -10.63 37.13 22.04
N ARG A 150 -11.85 36.70 22.37
CA ARG A 150 -12.92 37.63 22.76
C ARG A 150 -12.38 38.41 23.96
N GLY A 151 -12.09 39.69 23.74
CA GLY A 151 -11.74 40.60 24.82
C GLY A 151 -12.86 40.57 25.86
N ARG A 152 -12.50 40.21 27.09
CA ARG A 152 -13.31 40.53 28.27
C ARG A 152 -13.38 42.06 28.36
N ARG A 153 -14.57 42.62 28.26
CA ARG A 153 -14.94 43.84 28.98
C ARG A 153 -15.72 43.41 30.20
#